data_AF-A0A1V5M9B6-F1
#
_entry.id   AF-A0A1V5M9B6-F1
#
_cell.length_a   1.000
_cell.length_b   1.000
_cell.length_c   1.000
_cell.angle_alpha   90.00
_cell.angle_beta   90.00
_cell.angle_gamma   90.00
#
_symmetry.space_group_name_H-M   'P 1'
#
loop_
_entity.id
_entity.type
_entity.pdbx_description
1 polymer ?
#
loop_
_entity_poly.entity_id
_entity_poly.type
_entity_poly.pdbx_seq_one_letter_code
_entity_poly.pdbx_strand_id
1 'polypeptide(L)'
;MAPVATGANSGSNRPDRWGFISDKGKFVIAPKFANAQIAGEKTIAVQMGKWLNLGKGVQIFQPGKWGYISTSGKTLIKPQFDAADPFSEGLAAVKLNGKWGYIDKTGNLKIEPKFNANLEFKDGLAPVQIDVQ
;
A
#
# COMPACT_ATOMS: atom_id res chain seq x y z
N MET A 1 -2.59 9.66 10.88
CA MET A 1 -2.77 9.77 9.42
C MET A 1 -1.48 10.33 8.82
N ALA A 2 -0.63 9.49 8.24
CA ALA A 2 0.49 9.97 7.43
C ALA A 2 -0.06 10.47 6.07
N PRO A 3 0.51 11.51 5.46
CA PRO A 3 0.04 11.99 4.17
C PRO A 3 0.25 10.89 3.12
N VAL A 4 -0.83 10.53 2.42
CA VAL A 4 -0.73 9.85 1.14
C VAL A 4 0.05 10.81 0.25
N ALA A 5 1.28 10.47 -0.12
CA ALA A 5 2.02 11.24 -1.10
C ALA A 5 1.30 11.08 -2.45
N THR A 6 0.31 11.93 -2.71
CA THR A 6 -0.34 12.07 -4.00
C THR A 6 0.73 12.51 -4.99
N GLY A 7 1.06 11.64 -5.94
CA GLY A 7 2.07 11.89 -6.96
C GLY A 7 1.86 13.27 -7.58
N ALA A 8 2.83 14.15 -7.41
CA ALA A 8 2.88 15.41 -8.14
C ALA A 8 2.94 15.06 -9.62
N ASN A 9 1.96 15.51 -10.40
CA ASN A 9 1.97 15.44 -11.86
C ASN A 9 3.22 16.20 -12.35
N SER A 10 4.31 15.49 -12.62
CA SER A 10 5.35 16.03 -13.49
C SER A 10 4.70 16.11 -14.88
N GLY A 11 4.83 17.25 -15.58
CA GLY A 11 4.21 17.48 -16.90
C GLY A 11 4.74 16.58 -18.03
N SER A 12 5.17 15.36 -17.71
CA SER A 12 5.65 14.35 -18.63
C SER A 12 4.51 13.39 -19.00
N ASN A 13 4.40 13.04 -20.28
CA ASN A 13 3.51 11.97 -20.78
C ASN A 13 3.93 10.57 -20.30
N ARG A 14 4.89 10.47 -19.35
CA ARG A 14 5.29 9.23 -18.69
C ARG A 14 4.87 9.33 -17.24
N PRO A 15 4.07 8.38 -16.76
CA PRO A 15 3.52 8.48 -15.43
C PRO A 15 4.60 8.25 -14.37
N ASP A 16 4.66 9.17 -13.40
CA ASP A 16 5.58 9.11 -12.28
C ASP A 16 5.44 7.77 -11.53
N ARG A 17 6.57 7.22 -11.10
CA ARG A 17 6.64 5.97 -10.35
C ARG A 17 7.41 6.20 -9.06
N TRP A 18 7.00 5.50 -8.02
CA TRP A 18 7.72 5.50 -6.75
C TRP A 18 8.87 4.50 -6.78
N GLY A 19 10.04 4.98 -6.36
CA GLY A 19 11.23 4.21 -6.00
C GLY A 19 11.74 4.67 -4.65
N PHE A 20 12.83 4.09 -4.17
CA PHE A 20 13.39 4.41 -2.86
C PHE A 20 14.88 4.67 -2.98
N ILE A 21 15.32 5.76 -2.36
CA ILE A 21 16.72 6.15 -2.28
C ILE A 21 17.26 5.89 -0.86
N SER A 22 18.57 5.74 -0.74
CA SER A 22 19.26 5.82 0.54
C SER A 22 19.43 7.28 0.98
N ASP A 23 19.88 7.46 2.22
CA ASP A 23 20.39 8.71 2.78
C ASP A 23 21.51 9.36 1.92
N LYS A 24 22.20 8.56 1.09
CA LYS A 24 23.21 9.02 0.12
C LYS A 24 22.61 9.47 -1.21
N GLY A 25 21.29 9.54 -1.34
CA GLY A 25 20.59 9.97 -2.56
C GLY A 25 20.62 8.97 -3.72
N LYS A 26 21.09 7.72 -3.49
CA LYS A 26 21.16 6.68 -4.53
C LYS A 26 19.96 5.76 -4.45
N PHE A 27 19.40 5.36 -5.59
CA PHE A 27 18.33 4.37 -5.63
C PHE A 27 18.78 3.04 -5.01
N VAL A 28 18.03 2.60 -4.00
CA VAL A 28 18.06 1.24 -3.45
C VAL A 28 17.03 0.38 -4.19
N ILE A 29 15.88 0.97 -4.52
CA ILE A 29 14.84 0.33 -5.31
C ILE A 29 14.45 1.29 -6.44
N ALA A 30 14.66 0.84 -7.68
CA ALA A 30 14.33 1.64 -8.85
C ALA A 30 12.82 1.99 -8.89
N PRO A 31 12.44 3.18 -9.40
CA PRO A 31 11.05 3.56 -9.56
C PRO A 31 10.23 2.57 -10.38
N LYS A 32 9.23 1.94 -9.75
CA LYS A 32 8.34 0.97 -10.41
C LYS A 32 6.96 0.84 -9.79
N PHE A 33 6.75 1.37 -8.60
CA PHE A 33 5.48 1.26 -7.88
C PHE A 33 4.56 2.43 -8.22
N ALA A 34 3.27 2.16 -8.22
CA ALA A 34 2.27 3.20 -8.43
C ALA A 34 2.10 4.06 -7.18
N ASN A 35 2.14 3.44 -6.01
CA ASN A 35 2.14 4.11 -4.70
C ASN A 35 3.05 3.35 -3.74
N ALA A 36 3.48 4.02 -2.69
CA ALA A 36 4.46 3.53 -1.73
C ALA A 36 4.31 4.26 -0.40
N GLN A 37 4.49 3.54 0.71
CA GLN A 37 4.58 4.11 2.05
C GLN A 37 5.48 3.29 2.97
N ILE A 38 6.16 3.95 3.91
CA ILE A 38 6.88 3.24 4.97
C ILE A 38 5.85 2.60 5.89
N ALA A 39 5.97 1.29 6.09
CA ALA A 39 4.97 0.46 6.74
C ALA A 39 5.49 -0.21 8.03
N GLY A 40 6.57 0.32 8.61
CA GLY A 40 7.19 -0.19 9.83
C GLY A 40 8.70 -0.33 9.68
N GLU A 41 9.34 -0.95 10.67
CA GLU A 41 10.78 -1.18 10.64
C GLU A 41 11.16 -2.07 9.45
N LYS A 42 11.96 -1.53 8.53
CA LYS A 42 12.44 -2.22 7.32
C LYS A 42 11.34 -2.77 6.41
N THR A 43 10.11 -2.27 6.53
CA THR A 43 8.97 -2.70 5.72
C THR A 43 8.33 -1.51 5.01
N ILE A 44 7.93 -1.75 3.76
CA ILE A 44 7.33 -0.75 2.89
C ILE A 44 6.08 -1.40 2.28
N ALA A 45 4.94 -0.72 2.40
CA ALA A 45 3.74 -1.09 1.64
C ALA A 45 3.82 -0.43 0.26
N VAL A 46 3.59 -1.22 -0.79
CA VAL A 46 3.67 -0.76 -2.17
C VAL A 46 2.45 -1.18 -2.96
N GLN A 47 1.95 -0.28 -3.80
CA GLN A 47 0.88 -0.55 -4.73
C GLN A 47 1.44 -0.79 -6.13
N MET A 48 0.99 -1.88 -6.75
CA MET A 48 1.22 -2.11 -8.16
C MET A 48 0.25 -1.27 -9.00
N GLY A 49 0.48 -1.17 -10.29
CA GLY A 49 -0.47 -0.55 -11.20
C GLY A 49 0.10 -0.35 -12.58
N LYS A 50 -0.78 -0.30 -13.57
CA LYS A 50 -0.38 -0.14 -14.96
C LYS A 50 -1.23 0.93 -15.63
N TRP A 51 -0.62 1.56 -16.61
CA TRP A 51 -1.31 2.50 -17.47
C TRP A 51 -1.84 1.74 -18.66
N LEU A 52 -3.10 2.00 -18.97
CA LEU A 52 -3.78 1.44 -20.12
C LEU A 52 -3.88 2.53 -21.17
N ASN A 53 -3.44 2.21 -22.38
CA ASN A 53 -3.64 3.07 -23.53
C ASN A 53 -4.97 2.67 -24.19
N LEU A 54 -5.91 3.62 -24.28
CA LEU A 54 -7.22 3.43 -24.88
C LEU A 54 -7.30 3.97 -26.32
N GLY A 55 -6.17 4.41 -26.87
CA GLY A 55 -6.08 5.03 -28.19
C GLY A 55 -6.35 6.54 -28.14
N LYS A 56 -6.10 7.21 -29.27
CA LYS A 56 -6.36 8.66 -29.46
C LYS A 56 -5.76 9.57 -28.38
N GLY A 57 -4.62 9.16 -27.80
CA GLY A 57 -3.95 9.90 -26.73
C GLY A 57 -4.57 9.74 -25.33
N VAL A 58 -5.61 8.92 -25.18
CA VAL A 58 -6.25 8.65 -23.89
C VAL A 58 -5.50 7.55 -23.15
N GLN A 59 -5.01 7.86 -21.96
CA GLN A 59 -4.43 6.90 -21.03
C GLN A 59 -5.19 6.94 -19.71
N ILE A 60 -5.45 5.78 -19.13
CA ILE A 60 -6.02 5.68 -17.79
C ILE A 60 -5.11 4.85 -16.90
N PHE A 61 -5.05 5.21 -15.62
CA PHE A 61 -4.36 4.40 -14.63
C PHE A 61 -5.28 3.29 -14.14
N GLN A 62 -4.84 2.04 -14.28
CA GLN A 62 -5.45 0.90 -13.61
C GLN A 62 -4.67 0.62 -12.33
N PRO A 63 -5.21 0.98 -11.15
CA PRO A 63 -4.59 0.64 -9.88
C PRO A 63 -4.51 -0.88 -9.72
N GLY A 64 -3.36 -1.36 -9.27
CA GLY A 64 -3.14 -2.74 -8.88
C GLY A 64 -3.34 -2.94 -7.39
N LYS A 65 -3.06 -4.17 -6.95
CA LYS A 65 -3.12 -4.55 -5.54
C LYS A 65 -1.92 -4.03 -4.76
N TRP A 66 -2.09 -3.93 -3.45
CA TRP A 66 -1.06 -3.63 -2.47
C TRP A 66 -0.42 -4.91 -1.94
N GLY A 67 0.89 -4.82 -1.65
CA GLY A 67 1.67 -5.81 -0.94
C GLY A 67 2.77 -5.15 -0.12
N TYR A 68 3.66 -5.95 0.44
CA TYR A 68 4.73 -5.48 1.32
C TYR A 68 6.09 -5.98 0.86
N ILE A 69 7.07 -5.09 0.89
CA ILE A 69 8.46 -5.37 0.56
C ILE A 69 9.37 -4.95 1.72
N SER A 70 10.56 -5.52 1.78
CA SER A 70 11.62 -5.02 2.65
C SER A 70 12.21 -3.72 2.08
N THR A 71 12.93 -2.97 2.92
CA THR A 71 13.73 -1.82 2.46
C THR A 71 14.85 -2.17 1.47
N SER A 72 15.22 -3.45 1.35
CA SER A 72 16.10 -3.95 0.30
C SER A 72 15.38 -4.32 -1.00
N GLY A 73 14.04 -4.18 -1.06
CA GLY A 73 13.22 -4.47 -2.24
C GLY A 73 12.78 -5.92 -2.38
N LYS A 74 13.04 -6.78 -1.38
CA LYS A 74 12.57 -8.18 -1.37
C LYS A 74 11.08 -8.21 -1.05
N THR A 75 10.31 -8.96 -1.83
CA THR A 75 8.89 -9.20 -1.51
C THR A 75 8.75 -9.96 -0.20
N LEU A 76 8.03 -9.37 0.76
CA LEU A 76 7.64 -10.01 2.02
C LEU A 76 6.25 -10.63 1.88
N ILE A 77 5.30 -9.85 1.38
CA ILE A 77 3.93 -10.28 1.12
C ILE A 77 3.57 -9.84 -0.30
N LYS A 78 3.17 -10.80 -1.13
CA LYS A 78 2.83 -10.53 -2.54
C LYS A 78 1.66 -9.55 -2.63
N PRO A 79 1.63 -8.67 -3.65
CA PRO A 79 0.48 -7.80 -3.87
C PRO A 79 -0.81 -8.60 -4.06
N GLN A 80 -1.75 -8.42 -3.14
CA GLN A 80 -3.04 -9.13 -3.13
C GLN A 80 -4.18 -8.33 -2.49
N PHE A 81 -3.89 -7.24 -1.78
CA PHE A 81 -4.87 -6.44 -1.06
C PHE A 81 -5.38 -5.26 -1.89
N ASP A 82 -6.64 -4.87 -1.71
CA ASP A 82 -7.20 -3.65 -2.32
C ASP A 82 -6.59 -2.38 -1.71
N ALA A 83 -6.27 -2.44 -0.42
CA ALA A 83 -5.56 -1.42 0.35
C ALA A 83 -4.74 -2.11 1.46
N ALA A 84 -3.67 -1.47 1.89
CA ALA A 84 -2.76 -2.02 2.90
C ALA A 84 -2.10 -0.88 3.69
N ASP A 85 -2.28 -0.89 5.01
CA ASP A 85 -1.78 0.13 5.91
C ASP A 85 -0.44 -0.25 6.54
N PRO A 86 0.26 0.68 7.20
CA PRO A 86 1.44 0.36 7.98
C PRO A 86 1.17 -0.68 9.08
N PHE A 87 2.21 -1.43 9.45
CA PHE A 87 2.15 -2.28 10.64
C PHE A 87 2.22 -1.42 11.91
N SER A 88 1.28 -1.66 12.82
CA SER A 88 1.29 -1.17 14.19
C SER A 88 1.02 -2.32 15.15
N GLU A 89 1.78 -2.41 16.24
CA GLU A 89 1.65 -3.49 17.24
C GLU A 89 1.72 -4.91 16.64
N GLY A 90 2.42 -5.06 15.51
CA GLY A 90 2.57 -6.33 14.81
C GLY A 90 1.45 -6.68 13.84
N LEU A 91 0.41 -5.86 13.73
CA LEU A 91 -0.73 -6.03 12.82
C LEU A 91 -0.79 -4.90 11.79
N ALA A 92 -1.25 -5.20 10.58
CA ALA A 92 -1.58 -4.20 9.58
C ALA A 92 -3.02 -4.37 9.11
N ALA A 93 -3.73 -3.24 9.00
CA ALA A 93 -5.04 -3.20 8.37
C ALA A 93 -4.90 -3.46 6.86
N VAL A 94 -5.70 -4.37 6.33
CA VAL A 94 -5.76 -4.66 4.89
C VAL A 94 -7.20 -4.75 4.42
N LYS A 95 -7.42 -4.29 3.19
CA LYS A 95 -8.73 -4.36 2.54
C LYS A 95 -8.76 -5.49 1.53
N LEU A 96 -9.79 -6.33 1.61
CA LEU A 96 -10.07 -7.42 0.71
C LEU A 96 -11.55 -7.40 0.35
N ASN A 97 -11.86 -7.37 -0.95
CA ASN A 97 -13.23 -7.41 -1.47
C ASN A 97 -14.14 -6.36 -0.82
N GLY A 98 -13.61 -5.15 -0.60
CA GLY A 98 -14.38 -4.04 -0.04
C GLY A 98 -14.43 -3.98 1.49
N LYS A 99 -13.99 -5.00 2.22
CA LYS A 99 -14.00 -5.04 3.70
C LYS A 99 -12.60 -5.04 4.28
N TRP A 100 -12.46 -4.49 5.48
CA TRP A 100 -11.20 -4.41 6.21
C TRP A 100 -11.07 -5.55 7.21
N GLY A 101 -9.86 -6.10 7.30
CA GLY A 101 -9.39 -7.06 8.29
C GLY A 101 -7.95 -6.74 8.69
N TYR A 102 -7.29 -7.66 9.40
CA TYR A 102 -5.93 -7.47 9.87
C TYR A 102 -5.06 -8.68 9.58
N ILE A 103 -3.82 -8.42 9.16
CA ILE A 103 -2.79 -9.43 8.92
C ILE A 103 -1.62 -9.25 9.89
N ASP A 104 -0.89 -10.34 10.13
CA ASP A 104 0.42 -10.28 10.77
C ASP A 104 1.54 -9.96 9.75
N LYS A 105 2.78 -9.80 10.23
CA LYS A 105 3.96 -9.50 9.41
C LYS A 105 4.32 -10.58 8.38
N THR A 106 3.75 -11.78 8.50
CA THR A 106 3.91 -12.87 7.52
C THR A 106 2.84 -12.85 6.43
N GLY A 107 1.83 -11.99 6.59
CA GLY A 107 0.70 -11.86 5.67
C GLY A 107 -0.48 -12.77 5.99
N ASN A 108 -0.47 -13.46 7.15
CA ASN A 108 -1.58 -14.30 7.57
C ASN A 108 -2.68 -13.43 8.18
N LEU A 109 -3.93 -13.69 7.80
CA LEU A 109 -5.09 -13.05 8.43
C LEU A 109 -5.16 -13.46 9.91
N LYS A 110 -5.20 -12.44 10.78
CA LYS A 110 -5.47 -12.59 12.22
C LYS A 110 -6.89 -12.19 12.56
N ILE A 111 -7.46 -11.26 11.79
CA ILE A 111 -8.85 -10.84 11.92
C ILE A 111 -9.43 -10.78 10.52
N GLU A 112 -10.47 -11.58 10.29
CA GLU A 112 -11.14 -11.71 8.99
C GLU A 112 -11.72 -10.37 8.49
N PRO A 113 -11.72 -10.11 7.18
CA PRO A 113 -12.28 -8.89 6.62
C PRO A 113 -13.80 -8.80 6.84
N LYS A 114 -14.24 -7.87 7.69
CA LYS A 114 -15.67 -7.65 7.97
C LYS A 114 -16.05 -6.20 8.30
N PHE A 115 -15.06 -5.31 8.40
CA PHE A 115 -15.29 -3.91 8.78
C PHE A 115 -15.39 -2.99 7.56
N ASN A 116 -16.18 -1.93 7.66
CA ASN A 116 -16.38 -0.92 6.59
C ASN A 116 -15.24 0.09 6.56
N ALA A 117 -14.73 0.44 7.72
CA ALA A 117 -13.55 1.26 7.93
C ALA A 117 -12.82 0.77 9.18
N ASN A 118 -11.52 1.02 9.26
CA ASN A 118 -10.73 0.73 10.43
C ASN A 118 -9.54 1.70 10.53
N LEU A 119 -8.92 1.73 11.70
CA LEU A 119 -7.61 2.35 11.90
C LEU A 119 -6.61 1.32 12.44
N GLU A 120 -5.35 1.75 12.52
CA GLU A 120 -4.26 1.02 13.12
C GLU A 120 -4.52 0.65 14.59
N PHE A 121 -3.91 -0.45 15.05
CA PHE A 121 -3.90 -0.79 16.46
C PHE A 121 -3.01 0.19 17.24
N LYS A 122 -3.49 0.61 18.40
CA LYS A 122 -2.76 1.40 19.38
C LYS A 122 -3.27 1.05 20.78
N ASP A 123 -2.35 0.77 21.69
CA ASP A 123 -2.61 0.33 23.05
C ASP A 123 -3.53 -0.91 23.09
N GLY A 124 -3.35 -1.84 22.15
CA GLY A 124 -4.13 -3.07 22.01
C GLY A 124 -5.55 -2.87 21.46
N LEU A 125 -5.89 -1.65 21.01
CA LEU A 125 -7.21 -1.31 20.49
C LEU A 125 -7.13 -0.75 19.06
N ALA A 126 -8.14 -1.04 18.25
CA ALA A 126 -8.31 -0.41 16.95
C ALA A 126 -9.78 -0.05 16.75
N PRO A 127 -10.11 1.21 16.42
CA PRO A 127 -11.47 1.57 16.08
C PRO A 127 -11.85 0.95 14.74
N VAL A 128 -13.06 0.40 14.69
CA VAL A 128 -13.64 -0.22 13.50
C VAL A 128 -15.05 0.30 13.29
N GLN A 129 -15.45 0.40 12.03
CA GLN A 129 -16.82 0.71 11.64
C GLN A 129 -17.49 -0.56 11.12
N ILE A 130 -18.71 -0.80 11.58
CA ILE A 130 -19.62 -1.81 11.07
C ILE A 130 -20.95 -1.17 10.73
N ASP A 131 -21.76 -1.84 9.91
CA ASP A 131 -23.17 -1.51 9.79
C ASP A 131 -23.88 -1.99 11.06
N VAL A 132 -24.42 -1.06 11.84
CA VAL A 132 -25.27 -1.39 12.99
C VAL A 132 -26.68 -1.63 12.45
N GLN A 133 -27.20 -2.83 12.67
CA GLN A 133 -28.60 -3.16 12.38
C GLN A 133 -29.52 -2.62 13.47
#